data_AF-A0A0R3PU53-F1
#
_entry.id   AF-A0A0R3PU53-F1
#
_cell.length_a   1.000
_cell.length_b   1.000
_cell.length_c   1.000
_cell.angle_alpha   90.00
_cell.angle_beta   90.00
_cell.angle_gamma   90.00
#
_symmetry.space_group_name_H-M   'P 1'
#
loop_
_entity.id
_entity.type
_entity.pdbx_description
1 polymer ?
#
loop_
_entity_poly.entity_id
_entity_poly.type
_entity_poly.pdbx_seq_one_letter_code
_entity_poly.pdbx_strand_id
1 'polypeptide(L)'
;MPMPSLNIRPHLFLCVFMRNAHGRQAELLLNAESETDRERWLSALRPPTSANPLEKIYAEWDCPQAVAVHSYNKNQDDELSLEVGDMVNILRKMPDGTFENG
;
A
#
# COMPACT_ATOMS: atom_id res chain seq x y z
N MET A 1 4.03 -41.10 -4.04
CA MET A 1 2.67 -40.51 -3.97
C MET A 1 2.54 -39.52 -5.11
N PRO A 2 1.47 -39.55 -5.93
CA PRO A 2 1.29 -38.54 -6.96
C PRO A 2 0.87 -37.22 -6.29
N MET A 3 1.50 -36.11 -6.68
CA MET A 3 1.00 -34.77 -6.35
C MET A 3 -0.42 -34.66 -6.91
N PRO A 4 -1.43 -34.22 -6.13
CA PRO A 4 -2.74 -33.95 -6.70
C PRO A 4 -2.57 -32.94 -7.82
N SER A 5 -3.07 -33.27 -9.01
CA SER A 5 -2.99 -32.42 -10.19
C SER A 5 -3.53 -31.03 -9.85
N LEU A 6 -2.71 -29.98 -10.00
CA LEU A 6 -3.05 -28.56 -9.87
C LEU A 6 -4.00 -28.08 -11.01
N ASN A 7 -4.84 -28.98 -11.50
CA ASN A 7 -5.80 -28.86 -12.58
C ASN A 7 -7.13 -29.20 -11.87
N ILE A 8 -8.06 -28.30 -11.53
CA ILE A 8 -8.49 -27.02 -12.10
C ILE A 8 -9.08 -26.22 -10.92
N ARG A 9 -8.28 -25.40 -10.22
CA ARG A 9 -8.86 -24.37 -9.33
C ARG A 9 -8.89 -23.08 -10.13
N PRO A 10 -10.03 -22.68 -10.72
CA PRO A 10 -10.10 -21.42 -11.43
C PRO A 10 -9.91 -20.29 -10.41
N HIS A 11 -9.37 -19.16 -10.85
CA HIS A 11 -9.21 -17.95 -10.01
C HIS A 11 -8.13 -18.04 -8.91
N LEU A 12 -7.01 -18.72 -9.20
CA LEU A 12 -5.81 -18.63 -8.36
C LEU A 12 -5.09 -17.29 -8.53
N PHE A 13 -4.48 -16.81 -7.44
CA PHE A 13 -3.55 -15.68 -7.45
C PHE A 13 -2.46 -15.86 -6.39
N LEU A 14 -1.31 -15.26 -6.63
CA LEU A 14 -0.17 -15.31 -5.72
C LEU A 14 -0.14 -14.07 -4.84
N CYS A 15 -0.03 -14.27 -3.53
CA CYS A 15 0.17 -13.19 -2.56
C CYS A 15 1.52 -13.38 -1.88
N VAL A 16 2.39 -12.37 -2.02
CA VAL A 16 3.72 -12.36 -1.38
C VAL A 16 3.71 -11.32 -0.27
N PHE A 17 3.78 -11.77 0.97
CA PHE A 17 3.98 -10.91 2.13
C PHE A 17 5.46 -10.61 2.27
N MET A 18 5.85 -9.35 2.20
CA MET A 18 7.25 -8.93 2.41
C MET A 18 7.71 -9.19 3.85
N ARG A 19 6.83 -8.96 4.83
CA ARG A 19 7.01 -9.34 6.24
C ARG A 19 5.70 -9.84 6.82
N ASN A 20 5.68 -11.08 7.28
CA ASN A 20 4.59 -11.64 8.08
C ASN A 20 4.76 -11.27 9.57
N ALA A 21 3.90 -11.79 10.45
CA ALA A 21 3.94 -11.55 11.90
C ALA A 21 5.27 -11.95 12.58
N HIS A 22 6.11 -12.77 11.93
CA HIS A 22 7.43 -13.15 12.41
C HIS A 22 8.56 -12.38 11.71
N GLY A 23 8.23 -11.31 10.97
CA GLY A 23 9.19 -10.49 10.23
C GLY A 23 9.82 -11.17 9.02
N ARG A 24 9.24 -12.28 8.52
CA ARG A 24 9.78 -13.05 7.38
C ARG A 24 8.93 -12.88 6.13
N GLN A 25 9.56 -12.97 4.97
CA GLN A 25 8.84 -13.07 3.70
C GLN A 25 8.07 -14.41 3.64
N ALA A 26 6.83 -14.37 3.15
CA ALA A 26 6.00 -15.55 2.95
C ALA A 26 5.23 -15.46 1.63
N GLU A 27 5.07 -16.60 0.98
CA GLU A 27 4.37 -16.71 -0.31
C GLU A 27 3.15 -17.62 -0.12
N LEU A 28 1.97 -17.12 -0.50
CA LEU A 28 0.70 -17.83 -0.41
C LEU A 28 0.06 -17.92 -1.79
N LEU A 29 -0.25 -19.15 -2.22
CA LEU A 29 -1.10 -19.39 -3.37
C LEU A 29 -2.56 -19.44 -2.91
N LEU A 30 -3.33 -18.40 -3.25
CA LEU A 30 -4.71 -18.20 -2.81
C LEU A 30 -5.68 -18.52 -3.95
N ASN A 31 -6.86 -19.02 -3.60
CA ASN A 31 -7.94 -19.30 -4.54
C ASN A 31 -9.17 -18.47 -4.16
N ALA A 32 -9.65 -17.63 -5.08
CA ALA A 32 -10.90 -16.90 -4.89
C ALA A 32 -12.12 -17.77 -5.27
N GLU A 33 -13.28 -17.46 -4.69
CA GLU A 33 -14.54 -18.16 -4.96
C GLU A 33 -15.08 -17.92 -6.38
N SER A 34 -14.74 -16.77 -6.98
CA SER A 34 -15.14 -16.38 -8.33
C SER A 34 -14.06 -15.54 -9.03
N GLU A 35 -14.18 -15.37 -10.36
CA GLU A 35 -13.31 -14.46 -11.12
C GLU A 35 -13.42 -13.02 -10.62
N THR A 36 -14.65 -12.58 -10.33
CA THR A 36 -14.91 -11.24 -9.80
C THR A 36 -14.22 -11.03 -8.45
N ASP A 37 -14.23 -12.02 -7.56
CA ASP A 37 -13.55 -11.89 -6.28
C ASP A 37 -12.04 -11.88 -6.43
N ARG A 38 -11.48 -12.67 -7.35
CA ARG A 38 -10.06 -12.58 -7.70
C ARG A 38 -9.69 -11.19 -8.20
N GLU A 39 -10.46 -10.64 -9.13
CA GLU A 39 -10.19 -9.29 -9.64
C GLU A 39 -10.34 -8.21 -8.56
N ARG A 40 -11.29 -8.38 -7.62
CA ARG A 40 -11.40 -7.50 -6.44
C ARG A 40 -10.16 -7.55 -5.56
N TRP A 41 -9.67 -8.75 -5.24
CA TRP A 41 -8.44 -8.93 -4.47
C TRP A 41 -7.22 -8.34 -5.18
N LEU A 42 -7.06 -8.61 -6.48
CA LEU A 42 -5.96 -8.06 -7.28
C LEU A 42 -6.03 -6.53 -7.36
N SER A 43 -7.22 -5.96 -7.51
CA SER A 43 -7.44 -4.51 -7.55
C SER A 43 -7.11 -3.86 -6.20
N ALA A 44 -7.60 -4.42 -5.10
CA ALA A 44 -7.37 -3.88 -3.75
C ALA A 44 -5.89 -3.91 -3.33
N LEU A 45 -5.14 -4.90 -3.82
CA LEU A 45 -3.71 -5.08 -3.51
C LEU A 45 -2.79 -4.43 -4.55
N ARG A 46 -3.33 -3.92 -5.67
CA ARG A 46 -2.52 -3.27 -6.69
C ARG A 46 -2.01 -1.94 -6.13
N PRO A 47 -0.69 -1.69 -6.17
CA PRO A 47 -0.17 -0.38 -5.81
C PRO A 47 -0.79 0.72 -6.69
N PRO A 48 -1.16 1.87 -6.13
CA PRO A 48 -1.65 2.99 -6.92
C PRO A 48 -0.58 3.46 -7.92
N THR A 49 -1.02 3.88 -9.10
CA THR A 49 -0.14 4.37 -10.18
C THR A 49 -0.42 5.84 -10.46
N SER A 50 0.64 6.65 -10.54
CA SER A 50 0.53 8.02 -11.06
C SER A 50 0.86 8.07 -12.56
N ALA A 51 0.20 8.98 -13.29
CA ALA A 51 0.58 9.35 -14.65
C ALA A 51 1.88 10.19 -14.70
N ASN A 52 2.24 10.84 -13.60
CA ASN A 52 3.46 11.60 -13.47
C ASN A 52 4.55 10.74 -12.81
N PRO A 53 5.66 10.41 -13.51
CA PRO A 53 6.71 9.55 -12.97
C PRO A 53 7.51 10.18 -11.83
N LEU A 54 7.42 11.51 -11.65
CA LEU A 54 8.07 12.24 -10.54
C LEU A 54 7.19 12.28 -9.28
N GLU A 55 5.92 11.91 -9.40
CA GLU A 55 5.00 11.80 -8.30
C GLU A 55 4.97 10.37 -7.80
N LYS A 56 4.97 10.20 -6.48
CA LYS A 56 4.88 8.88 -5.87
C LYS A 56 3.62 8.80 -5.02
N ILE A 57 2.74 7.86 -5.37
CA ILE A 57 1.51 7.56 -4.62
C ILE A 57 1.74 6.23 -3.90
N TYR A 58 1.39 6.20 -2.62
CA TYR A 58 1.44 5.01 -1.78
C TYR A 58 0.02 4.54 -1.49
N ALA A 59 -0.17 3.23 -1.39
CA ALA A 59 -1.40 2.69 -0.83
C ALA A 59 -1.44 2.99 0.67
N GLU A 60 -2.62 3.18 1.25
CA GLU A 60 -2.79 3.43 2.70
C GLU A 60 -2.09 2.37 3.56
N TRP A 61 -2.11 1.12 3.11
CA TRP A 61 -1.49 -0.02 3.80
C TRP A 61 0.04 -0.14 3.60
N ASP A 62 0.64 0.59 2.66
CA ASP A 62 2.08 0.58 2.34
C ASP A 62 2.74 1.97 2.42
N CYS A 63 2.03 2.93 3.03
CA CYS A 63 2.54 4.28 3.10
C CYS A 63 3.61 4.42 4.20
N PRO A 64 4.67 5.22 3.95
CA PRO A 64 5.63 5.53 4.99
C PRO A 64 5.01 6.45 6.04
N GLN A 65 5.46 6.32 7.28
CA GLN A 65 5.12 7.20 8.38
C GLN A 65 6.27 8.14 8.69
N ALA A 66 5.97 9.41 8.92
CA ALA A 66 6.91 10.42 9.34
C ALA A 66 6.50 10.99 10.70
N VAL A 67 7.49 11.43 11.47
CA VAL A 67 7.27 12.12 12.74
C VAL A 67 7.73 13.56 12.61
N ALA A 68 6.88 14.51 13.01
CA ALA A 68 7.21 15.91 13.03
C ALA A 68 8.30 16.19 14.06
N VAL A 69 9.43 16.74 13.60
CA VAL A 69 10.57 17.12 14.46
C VAL A 69 10.54 18.59 14.87
N HIS A 70 9.68 19.38 14.21
CA HIS A 70 9.45 20.80 14.46
C HIS A 70 7.96 21.10 14.36
N SER A 71 7.46 22.01 15.18
CA SER A 71 6.09 22.50 15.03
C SER A 71 5.98 23.36 13.77
N TYR A 72 4.86 23.22 13.07
CA TYR A 72 4.53 23.92 11.84
C TYR A 72 3.10 24.45 11.92
N ASN A 73 2.92 25.75 11.76
CA ASN A 73 1.60 26.36 11.67
C ASN A 73 1.21 26.48 10.20
N LYS A 74 0.01 26.03 9.86
CA LYS A 74 -0.51 26.15 8.49
C LYS A 74 -0.63 27.63 8.11
N ASN A 75 -0.16 27.96 6.92
CA ASN A 75 -0.32 29.26 6.28
C ASN A 75 -1.51 29.28 5.32
N GLN A 76 -1.83 28.14 4.71
CA GLN A 76 -2.98 27.96 3.81
C GLN A 76 -3.97 26.93 4.37
N ASP A 77 -5.18 26.89 3.83
CA ASP A 77 -6.25 26.02 4.36
C ASP A 77 -6.08 24.55 4.00
N ASP A 78 -5.34 24.24 2.94
CA ASP A 78 -4.95 22.91 2.48
C ASP A 78 -3.69 22.38 3.17
N GLU A 79 -3.01 23.20 3.98
CA GLU A 79 -1.86 22.79 4.78
C GLU A 79 -2.29 22.23 6.15
N LEU A 80 -1.57 21.21 6.61
CA LEU A 80 -1.76 20.62 7.93
C LEU A 80 -0.83 21.31 8.95
N SER A 81 -1.39 21.75 10.08
CA SER A 81 -0.56 22.18 11.23
C SER A 81 -0.04 20.97 11.99
N LEU A 82 1.22 21.01 12.40
CA LEU A 82 1.91 19.92 13.08
C LEU A 82 2.56 20.40 14.36
N GLU A 83 2.56 19.56 15.38
CA GLU A 83 3.34 19.73 16.60
C GLU A 83 4.47 18.69 16.66
N VAL A 84 5.53 19.00 17.44
CA VAL A 84 6.63 18.05 17.63
C VAL A 84 6.11 16.74 18.22
N GLY A 85 6.39 15.64 17.53
CA GLY A 85 5.96 14.30 17.92
C GLY A 85 4.73 13.78 17.15
N ASP A 86 4.05 14.62 16.38
CA ASP A 86 2.93 14.17 15.55
C ASP A 86 3.40 13.16 14.50
N MET A 87 2.63 12.08 14.34
CA MET A 87 2.90 11.03 13.36
C MET A 87 1.92 11.15 12.20
N VAL A 88 2.44 11.23 10.98
CA VAL A 88 1.65 11.36 9.76
C VAL A 88 1.98 10.26 8.77
N ASN A 89 0.93 9.73 8.13
CA ASN A 89 1.05 8.83 6.99
C ASN A 89 1.32 9.66 5.73
N ILE A 90 2.25 9.26 4.89
CA ILE A 90 2.52 9.95 3.61
C ILE A 90 1.88 9.15 2.48
N LEU A 91 0.71 9.58 2.02
CA LEU A 91 0.04 8.93 0.89
C LEU A 91 0.59 9.38 -0.45
N ARG A 92 1.08 10.62 -0.54
CA ARG A 92 1.59 11.17 -1.79
C ARG A 92 2.81 12.03 -1.57
N LYS A 93 3.78 11.91 -2.48
CA LYS A 93 4.93 12.79 -2.61
C LYS A 93 4.87 13.49 -3.95
N MET A 94 4.77 14.81 -3.90
CA MET A 94 4.73 15.68 -5.07
C MET A 94 6.16 16.01 -5.55
N PRO A 95 6.33 16.36 -6.84
CA PRO A 95 7.65 16.69 -7.40
C PRO A 95 8.30 17.95 -6.79
N ASP A 96 7.50 18.87 -6.26
CA ASP A 96 7.93 20.11 -5.62
C ASP A 96 8.46 19.90 -4.19
N GLY A 97 8.37 18.67 -3.67
CA GLY A 97 8.80 18.31 -2.32
C GLY A 97 7.68 18.30 -1.28
N THR A 98 6.45 18.63 -1.68
CA THR A 98 5.28 18.60 -0.79
C THR A 98 4.79 17.16 -0.57
N PHE A 99 4.20 16.92 0.60
CA PHE A 99 3.63 15.63 0.98
C PHE A 99 2.16 15.79 1.34
N GLU A 100 1.34 14.80 1.00
CA GLU A 100 -0.06 14.73 1.41
C GLU A 100 -0.25 13.57 2.37
N ASN A 101 -1.02 13.82 3.44
CA ASN A 101 -1.43 12.80 4.38
C ASN A 101 -2.77 12.17 4.01
N GLY A 102 -3.01 10.98 4.56
CA GLY A 102 -4.30 10.29 4.55
C GLY A 102 -5.16 10.65 5.74
#